data_AF-A0A1R1XJI4-F1
#
_entry.id   AF-A0A1R1XJI4-F1
#
_cell.length_a   1.000
_cell.length_b   1.000
_cell.length_c   1.000
_cell.angle_alpha   90.00
_cell.angle_beta   90.00
_cell.angle_gamma   90.00
#
_symmetry.space_group_name_H-M   'P 1'
#
loop_
_entity.id
_entity.type
_entity.pdbx_description
1 polymer ?
#
loop_
_entity_poly.entity_id
_entity_poly.type
_entity_poly.pdbx_seq_one_letter_code
_entity_poly.pdbx_strand_id
1 'polypeptide(L)'
;MVAFRTNSAYDRFWEGRKQLSSIEDSITNAIRIFQLSIHPKNEQERLDRAQAMKNLVAMAYSIKYYLLAKPNYFSEKMKGLVSPKILEIGGVDSSSPLDEKKWKISDNEMRSRGIFTKDSLNLPITLAFEITNYLEYIDRSYIVPTVYLAMYNSVNIITNAFVGCIRIQTTPIPHAYNSHLHMICTLYLLSIPFSLNGEALVTFLVVQFIVTFMLLGVLSIAEEIENPFGSDKNDLPISAYCDNLYEHLTFVLSNEKEL
;
A
#
# COMPACT_ATOMS: atom_id res chain seq x y z
N MET A 1 1.18 11.32 -27.60
CA MET A 1 1.92 11.58 -26.33
C MET A 1 0.97 11.56 -25.14
N VAL A 2 -0.09 12.36 -25.13
CA VAL A 2 -1.13 12.34 -24.08
C VAL A 2 -1.72 10.93 -23.86
N ALA A 3 -2.13 10.23 -24.93
CA ALA A 3 -2.65 8.87 -24.82
C ALA A 3 -1.65 7.85 -24.23
N PHE A 4 -0.35 8.03 -24.47
CA PHE A 4 0.68 7.18 -23.86
C PHE A 4 0.78 7.47 -22.36
N ARG A 5 0.79 8.75 -21.97
CA ARG A 5 0.79 9.20 -20.57
C ARG A 5 -0.40 8.63 -19.79
N THR A 6 -1.60 8.71 -20.35
CA THR A 6 -2.82 8.19 -19.72
C THR A 6 -2.78 6.68 -19.56
N ASN A 7 -2.32 5.95 -20.59
CA ASN A 7 -2.19 4.50 -20.52
C ASN A 7 -1.17 4.10 -19.45
N SER A 8 0.01 4.75 -19.41
CA SER A 8 1.02 4.46 -18.39
C SER A 8 0.54 4.79 -16.97
N ALA A 9 -0.22 5.88 -16.78
CA ALA A 9 -0.80 6.22 -15.48
C ALA A 9 -1.87 5.18 -15.06
N TYR A 10 -2.74 4.80 -15.99
CA TYR A 10 -3.75 3.76 -15.77
C TYR A 10 -3.12 2.41 -15.42
N ASP A 11 -2.07 1.99 -16.14
CA ASP A 11 -1.37 0.73 -15.88
C ASP A 11 -0.78 0.70 -14.47
N ARG A 12 -0.23 1.82 -13.98
CA ARG A 12 0.27 1.95 -12.61
C ARG A 12 -0.84 1.87 -11.57
N PHE A 13 -1.95 2.56 -11.81
CA PHE A 13 -3.13 2.49 -10.94
C PHE A 13 -3.64 1.05 -10.83
N TRP A 14 -3.79 0.39 -11.97
CA TRP A 14 -4.26 -0.99 -12.06
C TRP A 14 -3.28 -1.99 -11.41
N GLU A 15 -1.97 -1.81 -11.62
CA GLU A 15 -0.95 -2.60 -10.95
C GLU A 15 -1.01 -2.42 -9.43
N GLY A 16 -1.15 -1.18 -8.95
CA GLY A 16 -1.28 -0.89 -7.51
C GLY A 16 -2.48 -1.59 -6.88
N ARG A 17 -3.63 -1.55 -7.57
CA ARG A 17 -4.84 -2.29 -7.14
C ARG A 17 -4.60 -3.80 -7.06
N LYS A 18 -3.92 -4.38 -8.05
CA LYS A 18 -3.59 -5.81 -8.04
C LYS A 18 -2.69 -6.19 -6.87
N GLN A 19 -1.68 -5.37 -6.55
CA GLN A 19 -0.81 -5.65 -5.41
C GLN A 19 -1.58 -5.59 -4.08
N LEU A 20 -2.45 -4.60 -3.89
CA LEU A 20 -3.29 -4.52 -2.69
C LEU A 20 -4.25 -5.71 -2.56
N SER A 21 -4.91 -6.11 -3.66
CA SER A 21 -5.77 -7.31 -3.67
C SER A 21 -4.98 -8.55 -3.29
N SER A 22 -3.77 -8.72 -3.84
CA SER A 22 -2.89 -9.85 -3.51
C SER A 22 -2.53 -9.90 -2.02
N ILE A 23 -2.30 -8.73 -1.40
CA ILE A 23 -2.05 -8.63 0.04
C ILE A 23 -3.29 -9.03 0.84
N GLU A 24 -4.46 -8.47 0.51
CA GLU A 24 -5.72 -8.78 1.20
C GLU A 24 -6.09 -10.26 1.10
N ASP A 25 -6.02 -10.84 -0.10
CA ASP A 25 -6.32 -12.24 -0.36
C ASP A 25 -5.37 -13.16 0.41
N SER A 26 -4.07 -12.86 0.37
CA SER A 26 -3.04 -13.67 1.04
C SER A 26 -3.14 -13.60 2.56
N ILE A 27 -3.43 -12.42 3.14
CA ILE A 27 -3.64 -12.28 4.58
C ILE A 27 -4.90 -13.04 5.00
N THR A 28 -6.00 -12.88 4.27
CA THR A 28 -7.26 -13.55 4.61
C THR A 28 -7.13 -15.07 4.49
N ASN A 29 -6.41 -15.57 3.48
CA ASN A 29 -6.10 -16.98 3.35
C ASN A 29 -5.19 -17.49 4.46
N ALA A 30 -4.13 -16.75 4.79
CA ALA A 30 -3.21 -17.10 5.88
C ALA A 30 -3.92 -17.18 7.24
N ILE A 31 -4.77 -16.20 7.57
CA ILE A 31 -5.59 -16.21 8.80
C ILE A 31 -6.41 -17.49 8.89
N ARG A 32 -7.09 -17.87 7.79
CA ARG A 32 -7.90 -19.10 7.73
C ARG A 32 -7.07 -20.36 7.91
N ILE A 33 -5.92 -20.45 7.22
CA ILE A 33 -5.02 -21.61 7.32
C ILE A 33 -4.42 -21.74 8.72
N PHE A 34 -3.99 -20.63 9.32
CA PHE A 34 -3.42 -20.60 10.67
C PHE A 34 -4.48 -21.07 11.68
N GLN A 35 -5.72 -20.58 11.56
CA GLN A 35 -6.79 -20.97 12.47
C GLN A 35 -7.15 -22.46 12.38
N LEU A 36 -7.23 -23.01 11.17
CA LEU A 36 -7.74 -24.35 10.94
C LEU A 36 -6.69 -25.44 11.07
N SER A 37 -5.44 -25.17 10.66
CA SER A 37 -4.41 -26.21 10.53
C SER A 37 -3.43 -26.26 11.70
N ILE A 38 -3.41 -25.24 12.56
CA ILE A 38 -2.60 -25.23 13.77
C ILE A 38 -3.51 -25.55 14.94
N HIS A 39 -3.27 -26.68 15.60
CA HIS A 39 -4.02 -27.07 16.80
C HIS A 39 -3.14 -26.86 18.04
N PRO A 40 -3.28 -25.73 18.74
CA PRO A 40 -2.46 -25.44 19.91
C PRO A 40 -2.79 -26.41 21.05
N LYS A 41 -1.76 -27.02 21.64
CA LYS A 41 -1.90 -27.94 22.79
C LYS A 41 -1.96 -27.17 24.11
N ASN A 42 -1.28 -26.03 24.15
CA ASN A 42 -1.12 -25.19 25.34
C ASN A 42 -1.76 -23.82 25.14
N GLU A 43 -2.12 -23.16 26.25
CA GLU A 43 -2.59 -21.76 26.23
C GLU A 43 -1.56 -20.84 25.56
N GLN A 44 -0.27 -21.07 25.83
CA GLN A 44 0.81 -20.28 25.25
C GLN A 44 0.87 -20.41 23.72
N GLU A 45 0.75 -21.63 23.17
CA GLU A 45 0.73 -21.85 21.72
C GLU A 45 -0.49 -21.19 21.06
N ARG A 46 -1.61 -21.12 21.78
CA ARG A 46 -2.81 -20.41 21.32
C ARG A 46 -2.56 -18.91 21.24
N LEU A 47 -1.92 -18.33 22.26
CA LEU A 47 -1.55 -16.92 22.26
C LEU A 47 -0.52 -16.59 21.17
N ASP A 48 0.48 -17.44 20.98
CA ASP A 48 1.50 -17.26 19.94
C ASP A 48 0.90 -17.33 18.54
N ARG A 49 -0.03 -18.27 18.29
CA ARG A 49 -0.81 -18.36 17.05
C ARG A 49 -1.63 -17.10 16.81
N ALA A 50 -2.39 -16.67 17.83
CA ALA A 50 -3.20 -15.46 17.75
C ALA A 50 -2.32 -14.23 17.49
N GLN A 51 -1.13 -14.17 18.09
CA GLN A 51 -0.16 -13.10 17.85
C GLN A 51 0.38 -13.13 16.42
N ALA A 52 0.65 -14.30 15.84
CA ALA A 52 1.06 -14.42 14.45
C ALA A 52 -0.05 -13.92 13.49
N MET A 53 -1.31 -14.23 13.78
CA MET A 53 -2.46 -13.73 13.01
C MET A 53 -2.64 -12.21 13.15
N LYS A 54 -2.44 -11.67 14.37
CA LYS A 54 -2.40 -10.21 14.58
C LYS A 54 -1.26 -9.55 13.81
N ASN A 55 -0.08 -10.16 13.76
CA ASN A 55 1.07 -9.66 13.02
C ASN A 55 0.79 -9.59 11.50
N LEU A 56 0.00 -10.51 10.92
CA LEU A 56 -0.43 -10.43 9.52
C LEU A 56 -1.25 -9.17 9.24
N VAL A 57 -2.23 -8.86 10.10
CA VAL A 57 -3.04 -7.64 9.94
C VAL A 57 -2.23 -6.37 10.25
N ALA A 58 -1.36 -6.42 11.27
CA ALA A 58 -0.43 -5.33 11.55
C ALA A 58 0.50 -5.05 10.37
N MET A 59 0.87 -6.09 9.60
CA MET A 59 1.66 -5.94 8.37
C MET A 59 0.89 -5.16 7.30
N ALA A 60 -0.42 -5.36 7.15
CA ALA A 60 -1.23 -4.54 6.23
C ALA A 60 -1.24 -3.05 6.65
N TYR A 61 -1.42 -2.75 7.93
CA TYR A 61 -1.36 -1.39 8.44
C TYR A 61 0.03 -0.76 8.26
N SER A 62 1.10 -1.52 8.52
CA SER A 62 2.45 -1.02 8.35
C SER A 62 2.76 -0.72 6.88
N ILE A 63 2.29 -1.56 5.94
CA ILE A 63 2.39 -1.32 4.50
C ILE A 63 1.65 -0.04 4.12
N LYS A 64 0.41 0.16 4.59
CA LYS A 64 -0.34 1.40 4.36
C LYS A 64 0.45 2.64 4.79
N TYR A 65 0.96 2.65 6.02
CA TYR A 65 1.68 3.82 6.53
C TYR A 65 3.03 4.02 5.85
N TYR A 66 3.69 2.93 5.44
CA TYR A 66 4.87 3.00 4.61
C TYR A 66 4.58 3.70 3.29
N LEU A 67 3.51 3.31 2.59
CA LEU A 67 3.09 3.94 1.33
C LEU A 67 2.64 5.40 1.50
N LEU A 68 2.17 5.79 2.68
CA LEU A 68 1.83 7.19 3.00
C LEU A 68 3.03 8.03 3.48
N ALA A 69 4.26 7.54 3.28
CA ALA A 69 5.49 8.18 3.74
C ALA A 69 5.53 8.44 5.26
N LYS A 70 4.82 7.59 6.03
CA LYS A 70 4.83 7.54 7.50
C LYS A 70 5.42 6.20 7.98
N PRO A 71 6.66 5.83 7.61
CA PRO A 71 7.23 4.55 8.02
C PRO A 71 7.33 4.50 9.55
N ASN A 72 7.05 3.33 10.14
CA ASN A 72 7.07 3.10 11.59
C ASN A 72 6.04 3.89 12.40
N TYR A 73 5.02 4.45 11.75
CA TYR A 73 3.84 4.97 12.45
C TYR A 73 2.94 3.83 12.93
N PHE A 74 2.49 3.93 14.19
CA PHE A 74 1.56 2.98 14.81
C PHE A 74 0.24 3.67 15.12
N SER A 75 -0.83 3.28 14.42
CA SER A 75 -2.19 3.71 14.77
C SER A 75 -2.67 3.04 16.06
N GLU A 76 -3.72 3.59 16.68
CA GLU A 76 -4.32 3.02 17.88
C GLU A 76 -4.73 1.55 17.69
N LYS A 77 -5.42 1.23 16.59
CA LYS A 77 -5.77 -0.15 16.23
C LYS A 77 -4.53 -1.04 16.11
N MET A 78 -3.46 -0.54 15.48
CA MET A 78 -2.23 -1.29 15.26
C MET A 78 -1.45 -1.55 16.57
N LYS A 79 -1.44 -0.60 17.50
CA LYS A 79 -0.82 -0.80 18.83
C LYS A 79 -1.46 -1.97 19.58
N GLY A 80 -2.77 -2.21 19.40
CA GLY A 80 -3.47 -3.36 19.99
C GLY A 80 -3.18 -4.71 19.31
N LEU A 81 -2.61 -4.71 18.10
CA LEU A 81 -2.25 -5.92 17.35
C LEU A 81 -0.81 -6.37 17.62
N VAL A 82 0.10 -5.42 17.75
CA VAL A 82 1.55 -5.65 17.73
C VAL A 82 2.07 -6.05 19.12
N SER A 83 3.08 -6.93 19.17
CA SER A 83 3.70 -7.33 20.43
C SER A 83 4.49 -6.18 21.09
N PRO A 84 4.60 -6.15 22.44
CA PRO A 84 5.35 -5.11 23.15
C PRO A 84 6.80 -4.95 22.65
N LYS A 85 7.45 -6.06 22.31
CA LYS A 85 8.81 -6.10 21.74
C LYS A 85 8.94 -5.23 20.48
N ILE A 86 7.95 -5.26 19.58
CA ILE A 86 8.01 -4.49 18.33
C ILE A 86 7.73 -3.00 18.60
N LEU A 87 6.90 -2.68 19.60
CA LEU A 87 6.67 -1.29 20.01
C LEU A 87 7.95 -0.66 20.60
N GLU A 88 8.70 -1.44 21.39
CA GLU A 88 10.01 -1.04 21.93
C GLU A 88 11.04 -0.82 20.81
N ILE A 89 11.15 -1.77 19.86
CA ILE A 89 12.03 -1.65 18.69
C ILE A 89 11.66 -0.41 17.84
N GLY A 90 10.36 -0.10 17.75
CA GLY A 90 9.84 1.08 17.06
C GLY A 90 10.09 2.41 17.78
N GLY A 91 10.67 2.40 18.98
CA GLY A 91 10.91 3.60 19.78
C GLY A 91 9.63 4.33 20.20
N VAL A 92 8.52 3.60 20.31
CA VAL A 92 7.22 4.15 20.71
C VAL A 92 7.07 4.02 22.21
N ASP A 93 7.39 5.08 22.94
CA ASP A 93 6.95 5.21 24.33
C ASP A 93 5.42 5.23 24.35
N SER A 94 4.83 4.28 25.08
CA SER A 94 3.39 4.07 25.28
C SER A 94 2.64 5.30 25.82
N SER A 95 3.36 6.36 26.18
CA SER A 95 2.89 7.59 26.82
C SER A 95 2.98 8.86 25.95
N SER A 96 3.56 8.82 24.74
CA SER A 96 3.71 10.01 23.89
C SER A 96 2.51 10.23 22.94
N PRO A 97 2.00 11.47 22.79
CA PRO A 97 0.94 11.78 21.83
C PRO A 97 1.37 11.39 20.41
N LEU A 98 0.41 10.91 19.62
CA LEU A 98 0.59 10.56 18.21
C LEU A 98 0.91 11.82 17.38
N ASP A 99 2.15 12.32 17.43
CA ASP A 99 2.59 13.42 16.58
C ASP A 99 2.78 12.89 15.15
N GLU A 100 1.71 12.91 14.35
CA GLU A 100 1.73 12.51 12.94
C GLU A 100 2.82 13.23 12.12
N LYS A 101 3.18 14.46 12.53
CA LYS A 101 4.22 15.26 11.87
C LYS A 101 5.64 14.73 12.11
N LYS A 102 5.88 14.02 13.22
CA LYS A 102 7.19 13.45 13.55
C LYS A 102 7.61 12.35 12.56
N TRP A 103 6.63 11.66 11.99
CA TRP A 103 6.85 10.46 11.18
C TRP A 103 6.72 10.69 9.68
N LYS A 104 6.31 11.89 9.25
CA LYS A 104 6.13 12.20 7.82
C LYS A 104 7.48 12.51 7.18
N ILE A 105 7.93 11.62 6.31
CA ILE A 105 9.13 11.78 5.48
C ILE A 105 8.70 12.39 4.14
N SER A 106 9.56 13.19 3.51
CA SER A 106 9.28 13.68 2.15
C SER A 106 9.29 12.51 1.15
N ASP A 107 8.39 12.50 0.17
CA ASP A 107 8.37 11.47 -0.89
C ASP A 107 9.72 11.34 -1.60
N ASN A 108 10.43 12.45 -1.79
CA ASN A 108 11.77 12.45 -2.39
C ASN A 108 12.82 11.80 -1.49
N GLU A 109 12.67 11.97 -0.18
CA GLU A 109 13.56 11.37 0.80
C GLU A 109 13.26 9.87 0.99
N MET A 110 12.00 9.47 0.91
CA MET A 110 11.62 8.05 0.88
C MET A 110 12.13 7.36 -0.39
N ARG A 111 12.12 8.07 -1.54
CA ARG A 111 12.70 7.61 -2.80
C ARG A 111 14.23 7.49 -2.75
N SER A 112 14.93 8.42 -2.09
CA SER A 112 16.40 8.43 -2.04
C SER A 112 16.98 7.45 -1.02
N ARG A 113 16.28 7.21 0.09
CA ARG A 113 16.71 6.26 1.13
C ARG A 113 16.64 4.81 0.65
N GLY A 114 15.80 4.48 -0.33
CA GLY A 114 15.58 3.09 -0.75
C GLY A 114 14.80 2.27 0.30
N ILE A 115 14.46 1.04 -0.03
CA ILE A 115 13.54 0.18 0.76
C ILE A 115 14.20 -0.37 2.04
N PHE A 116 15.50 -0.61 1.97
CA PHE A 116 16.27 -1.29 3.02
C PHE A 116 17.47 -0.41 3.38
N THR A 117 17.30 0.49 4.35
CA THR A 117 18.47 1.14 4.98
C THR A 117 18.80 0.45 6.28
N LYS A 118 20.09 0.27 6.54
CA LYS A 118 20.60 -0.37 7.76
C LYS A 118 20.14 0.37 9.03
N ASP A 119 19.88 1.67 8.90
CA ASP A 119 19.58 2.57 10.01
C ASP A 119 18.07 2.85 10.17
N SER A 120 17.21 2.31 9.30
CA SER A 120 15.75 2.47 9.40
C SER A 120 15.05 1.14 9.64
N LEU A 121 14.22 1.07 10.68
CA LEU A 121 13.29 -0.03 10.85
C LEU A 121 12.33 -0.10 9.65
N ASN A 122 12.23 -1.25 9.00
CA ASN A 122 11.23 -1.54 7.98
C ASN A 122 10.17 -2.46 8.60
N LEU A 123 9.16 -1.84 9.21
CA LEU A 123 8.15 -2.52 9.99
C LEU A 123 7.40 -3.64 9.24
N PRO A 124 6.98 -3.49 7.96
CA PRO A 124 6.44 -4.59 7.17
C PRO A 124 7.34 -5.83 7.15
N ILE A 125 8.64 -5.64 6.93
CA ILE A 125 9.61 -6.73 6.83
C ILE A 125 9.93 -7.34 8.20
N THR A 126 10.00 -6.51 9.25
CA THR A 126 10.15 -7.01 10.64
C THR A 126 8.96 -7.89 11.03
N LEU A 127 7.74 -7.49 10.67
CA LEU A 127 6.55 -8.30 10.92
C LEU A 127 6.57 -9.61 10.12
N ALA A 128 6.97 -9.57 8.84
CA ALA A 128 7.15 -10.78 8.03
C ALA A 128 8.19 -11.73 8.65
N PHE A 129 9.29 -11.19 9.17
CA PHE A 129 10.31 -11.97 9.88
C PHE A 129 9.75 -12.63 11.14
N GLU A 130 9.02 -11.90 11.99
CA GLU A 130 8.44 -12.45 13.22
C GLU A 130 7.38 -13.54 12.92
N ILE A 131 6.58 -13.38 11.86
CA ILE A 131 5.62 -14.41 11.42
C ILE A 131 6.36 -15.65 10.91
N THR A 132 7.44 -15.46 10.14
CA THR A 132 8.26 -16.56 9.63
C THR A 132 8.97 -17.29 10.78
N ASN A 133 9.44 -16.54 11.77
CA ASN A 133 10.06 -17.09 12.97
C ASN A 133 9.07 -17.95 13.76
N TYR A 134 7.82 -17.50 13.90
CA TYR A 134 6.75 -18.30 14.49
C TYR A 134 6.52 -19.63 13.74
N LEU A 135 6.48 -19.60 12.42
CA LEU A 135 6.36 -20.82 11.61
C LEU A 135 7.54 -21.78 11.82
N GLU A 136 8.75 -21.26 12.07
CA GLU A 136 9.91 -22.11 12.24
C GLU A 136 9.93 -22.84 13.60
N TYR A 137 9.40 -22.22 14.65
CA TYR A 137 9.35 -22.75 16.02
C TYR A 137 8.13 -23.62 16.35
N ILE A 138 7.12 -23.67 15.48
CA ILE A 138 5.93 -24.49 15.70
C ILE A 138 6.23 -26.00 15.59
N ASP A 139 5.54 -26.81 16.40
CA ASP A 139 5.59 -28.28 16.28
C ASP A 139 5.00 -28.73 14.93
N ARG A 140 5.87 -29.19 14.03
CA ARG A 140 5.49 -29.60 12.67
C ARG A 140 4.85 -30.98 12.61
N SER A 141 4.85 -31.73 13.72
CA SER A 141 4.43 -33.14 13.75
C SER A 141 2.98 -33.37 13.31
N TYR A 142 2.13 -32.35 13.44
CA TYR A 142 0.69 -32.43 13.14
C TYR A 142 0.27 -31.56 11.95
N ILE A 143 1.21 -30.84 11.34
CA ILE A 143 0.95 -29.93 10.22
C ILE A 143 1.33 -30.66 8.94
N VAL A 144 0.37 -30.79 8.03
CA VAL A 144 0.63 -31.37 6.72
C VAL A 144 1.65 -30.49 5.97
N PRO A 145 2.73 -31.05 5.39
CA PRO A 145 3.79 -30.26 4.75
C PRO A 145 3.30 -29.28 3.68
N THR A 146 2.24 -29.63 2.93
CA THR A 146 1.63 -28.76 1.92
C THR A 146 0.98 -27.51 2.52
N VAL A 147 0.36 -27.65 3.70
CA VAL A 147 -0.25 -26.54 4.43
C VAL A 147 0.84 -25.63 5.01
N TYR A 148 1.90 -26.20 5.59
CA TYR A 148 3.05 -25.44 6.04
C TYR A 148 3.65 -24.58 4.92
N LEU A 149 3.84 -25.19 3.74
CA LEU A 149 4.33 -24.48 2.57
C LEU A 149 3.36 -23.37 2.13
N ALA A 150 2.05 -23.60 2.21
CA ALA A 150 1.04 -22.58 1.89
C ALA A 150 1.08 -21.38 2.86
N MET A 151 1.35 -21.61 4.15
CA MET A 151 1.56 -20.54 5.14
C MET A 151 2.77 -19.69 4.78
N TYR A 152 3.91 -20.33 4.52
CA TYR A 152 5.16 -19.65 4.13
C TYR A 152 4.99 -18.87 2.82
N ASN A 153 4.33 -19.48 1.83
CA ASN A 153 4.02 -18.83 0.57
C ASN A 153 3.11 -17.61 0.74
N SER A 154 2.16 -17.64 1.68
CA SER A 154 1.30 -16.48 1.94
C SER A 154 2.12 -15.29 2.43
N VAL A 155 3.08 -15.50 3.34
CA VAL A 155 4.00 -14.45 3.82
C VAL A 155 4.88 -13.92 2.68
N ASN A 156 5.38 -14.80 1.81
CA ASN A 156 6.17 -14.42 0.64
C ASN A 156 5.36 -13.58 -0.36
N ILE A 157 4.11 -13.96 -0.63
CA ILE A 157 3.24 -13.21 -1.55
C ILE A 157 2.97 -11.80 -1.00
N ILE A 158 2.68 -11.67 0.31
CA ILE A 158 2.48 -10.37 0.95
C ILE A 158 3.75 -9.51 0.83
N THR A 159 4.92 -10.09 1.09
CA THR A 159 6.21 -9.39 1.01
C THR A 159 6.54 -8.96 -0.43
N ASN A 160 6.32 -9.83 -1.41
CA ASN A 160 6.52 -9.52 -2.82
C ASN A 160 5.57 -8.43 -3.30
N ALA A 161 4.30 -8.47 -2.89
CA ALA A 161 3.33 -7.45 -3.23
C ALA A 161 3.66 -6.09 -2.61
N PHE A 162 4.14 -6.08 -1.35
CA PHE A 162 4.65 -4.87 -0.71
C PHE A 162 5.81 -4.25 -1.49
N VAL A 163 6.82 -5.04 -1.88
CA VAL A 163 7.93 -4.55 -2.70
C VAL A 163 7.43 -4.04 -4.07
N GLY A 164 6.41 -4.70 -4.63
CA GLY A 164 5.70 -4.24 -5.83
C GLY A 164 5.07 -2.85 -5.66
N CYS A 165 4.36 -2.61 -4.56
CA CYS A 165 3.81 -1.28 -4.24
C CYS A 165 4.92 -0.22 -4.11
N ILE A 166 6.04 -0.56 -3.46
CA ILE A 166 7.14 0.39 -3.32
C ILE A 166 7.78 0.70 -4.67
N ARG A 167 7.92 -0.29 -5.56
CA ARG A 167 8.39 -0.04 -6.93
C ARG A 167 7.50 0.99 -7.62
N ILE A 168 6.17 0.80 -7.60
CA ILE A 168 5.22 1.75 -8.18
C ILE A 168 5.40 3.15 -7.62
N GLN A 169 5.68 3.30 -6.31
CA GLN A 169 5.87 4.60 -5.68
C GLN A 169 7.24 5.25 -5.97
N THR A 170 8.29 4.43 -6.02
CA THR A 170 9.68 4.89 -6.10
C THR A 170 10.20 5.04 -7.51
N THR A 171 9.57 4.38 -8.48
CA THR A 171 9.91 4.51 -9.91
C THR A 171 8.79 5.21 -10.68
N PRO A 172 8.59 6.53 -10.47
CA PRO A 172 7.62 7.28 -11.26
C PRO A 172 8.07 7.44 -12.71
N ILE A 173 7.15 7.88 -13.58
CA ILE A 173 7.48 8.25 -14.95
C ILE A 173 8.55 9.36 -14.91
N PRO A 174 9.59 9.32 -15.77
CA PRO A 174 10.66 10.30 -15.73
C PRO A 174 10.12 11.74 -15.73
N HIS A 175 10.55 12.54 -14.75
CA HIS A 175 10.04 13.91 -14.56
C HIS A 175 10.16 14.77 -15.82
N ALA A 176 11.28 14.66 -16.54
CA ALA A 176 11.51 15.36 -17.81
C ALA A 176 10.41 15.06 -18.85
N TYR A 177 9.93 13.81 -18.92
CA TYR A 177 8.83 13.44 -19.81
C TYR A 177 7.55 14.19 -19.43
N ASN A 178 7.18 14.23 -18.14
CA ASN A 178 5.97 14.94 -17.71
C ASN A 178 6.08 16.45 -17.96
N SER A 179 7.22 17.06 -17.65
CA SER A 179 7.44 18.49 -17.89
C SER A 179 7.38 18.85 -19.37
N HIS A 180 8.01 18.06 -20.24
CA HIS A 180 7.97 18.30 -21.69
C HIS A 180 6.56 18.10 -22.27
N LEU A 181 5.81 17.13 -21.78
CA LEU A 181 4.43 16.90 -22.21
C LEU A 181 3.53 18.12 -21.92
N HIS A 182 3.66 18.71 -20.72
CA HIS A 182 2.94 19.93 -20.35
C HIS A 182 3.36 21.12 -21.21
N MET A 183 4.66 21.29 -21.47
CA MET A 183 5.16 22.37 -22.31
C MET A 183 4.63 22.27 -23.74
N ILE A 184 4.68 21.08 -24.35
CA ILE A 184 4.17 20.86 -25.72
C ILE A 184 2.66 21.07 -25.77
N CYS A 185 1.90 20.54 -24.81
CA CYS A 185 0.45 20.74 -24.75
C CYS A 185 0.09 22.22 -24.61
N THR A 186 0.79 22.94 -23.74
CA THR A 186 0.59 24.38 -23.54
C THR A 186 0.92 25.17 -24.80
N LEU A 187 2.06 24.89 -25.45
CA LEU A 187 2.43 25.54 -26.71
C LEU A 187 1.40 25.26 -27.83
N TYR A 188 0.88 24.03 -27.90
CA TYR A 188 -0.19 23.68 -28.83
C TYR A 188 -1.45 24.52 -28.57
N LEU A 189 -1.92 24.58 -27.32
CA LEU A 189 -3.11 25.36 -26.95
C LEU A 189 -2.92 26.86 -27.19
N LEU A 190 -1.72 27.40 -26.96
CA LEU A 190 -1.36 28.79 -27.25
C LEU A 190 -1.25 29.09 -28.76
N SER A 191 -0.99 28.07 -29.59
CA SER A 191 -0.91 28.24 -31.04
C SER A 191 -2.29 28.34 -31.73
N ILE A 192 -3.32 27.71 -31.15
CA ILE A 192 -4.69 27.70 -31.69
C ILE A 192 -5.26 29.10 -31.99
N PRO A 193 -5.13 30.14 -31.13
CA PRO A 193 -5.62 31.49 -31.46
C PRO A 193 -5.00 32.13 -32.70
N PHE A 194 -3.84 31.67 -33.14
CA PHE A 194 -3.21 32.16 -34.37
C PHE A 194 -3.69 31.42 -35.62
N SER A 195 -4.51 30.37 -35.48
CA SER A 195 -5.08 29.58 -36.57
C SER A 195 -6.40 30.14 -37.13
N LEU A 196 -6.78 31.38 -36.76
CA LEU A 196 -8.00 32.04 -37.20
C LEU A 196 -7.97 32.33 -38.71
N ASN A 197 -8.63 31.48 -39.50
CA ASN A 197 -8.74 31.61 -40.97
C ASN A 197 -10.06 32.30 -41.39
N GLY A 198 -10.42 33.41 -40.75
CA GLY A 198 -11.64 34.17 -41.09
C GLY A 198 -12.94 33.63 -40.48
N GLU A 199 -12.86 32.66 -39.57
CA GLU A 199 -14.00 32.13 -38.80
C GLU A 199 -14.56 33.11 -37.77
N ALA A 200 -15.83 32.95 -37.41
CA ALA A 200 -16.47 33.77 -36.38
C ALA A 200 -15.81 33.56 -35.01
N LEU A 201 -15.48 34.66 -34.32
CA LEU A 201 -14.78 34.65 -33.02
C LEU A 201 -15.49 33.76 -31.97
N VAL A 202 -16.83 33.78 -31.94
CA VAL A 202 -17.62 32.97 -30.99
C VAL A 202 -17.41 31.48 -31.22
N THR A 203 -17.53 31.02 -32.48
CA THR A 203 -17.30 29.62 -32.85
C THR A 203 -15.88 29.20 -32.47
N PHE A 204 -14.90 30.04 -32.78
CA PHE A 204 -13.51 29.81 -32.42
C PHE A 204 -13.31 29.65 -30.90
N LEU A 205 -13.85 30.58 -30.09
CA LEU A 205 -13.70 30.54 -28.63
C LEU A 205 -14.33 29.28 -28.03
N VAL A 206 -15.49 28.85 -28.55
CA VAL A 206 -16.14 27.61 -28.12
C VAL A 206 -15.26 26.40 -28.43
N VAL A 207 -14.72 26.30 -29.65
CA VAL A 207 -13.84 25.19 -30.04
C VAL A 207 -12.56 25.20 -29.19
N GLN A 208 -11.93 26.37 -29.00
CA GLN A 208 -10.74 26.52 -28.16
C GLN A 208 -10.99 26.07 -26.73
N PHE A 209 -12.12 26.47 -26.13
CA PHE A 209 -12.51 26.06 -24.80
C PHE A 209 -12.65 24.55 -24.70
N ILE A 210 -13.37 23.93 -25.64
CA ILE A 210 -13.60 22.48 -25.67
C ILE A 210 -12.29 21.72 -25.78
N VAL A 211 -11.41 22.11 -26.72
CA VAL A 211 -10.10 21.46 -26.92
C VAL A 211 -9.21 21.61 -25.70
N THR A 212 -9.19 22.80 -25.09
CA THR A 212 -8.43 23.07 -23.85
C THR A 212 -8.92 22.19 -22.71
N PHE A 213 -10.24 22.14 -22.49
CA PHE A 213 -10.85 21.31 -21.47
C PHE A 213 -10.53 19.82 -21.67
N MET A 214 -10.64 19.32 -22.90
CA MET A 214 -10.34 17.92 -23.20
C MET A 214 -8.86 17.58 -22.97
N LEU A 215 -7.94 18.39 -23.48
CA LEU A 215 -6.50 18.09 -23.41
C LEU A 215 -5.95 18.25 -22.00
N LEU A 216 -6.27 19.35 -21.31
CA LEU A 216 -5.82 19.56 -19.94
C LEU A 216 -6.54 18.62 -18.97
N GLY A 217 -7.84 18.37 -19.15
CA GLY A 217 -8.59 17.46 -18.30
C GLY A 217 -8.03 16.04 -18.34
N VAL A 218 -7.71 15.52 -19.53
CA VAL A 218 -7.10 14.19 -19.67
C VAL A 218 -5.69 14.12 -19.04
N LEU A 219 -4.89 15.19 -19.16
CA LEU A 219 -3.59 15.27 -18.49
C LEU A 219 -3.74 15.29 -16.96
N SER A 220 -4.66 16.09 -16.42
CA SER A 220 -4.92 16.14 -14.98
C SER A 220 -5.41 14.80 -14.43
N ILE A 221 -6.30 14.09 -15.15
CA ILE A 221 -6.72 12.74 -14.75
C ILE A 221 -5.53 11.79 -14.70
N ALA A 222 -4.62 11.87 -15.70
CA ALA A 222 -3.44 11.02 -15.73
C ALA A 222 -2.47 11.31 -14.56
N GLU A 223 -2.37 12.57 -14.12
CA GLU A 223 -1.57 12.93 -12.94
C GLU A 223 -2.20 12.42 -11.65
N GLU A 224 -3.52 12.53 -11.52
CA GLU A 224 -4.26 12.10 -10.32
C GLU A 224 -4.14 10.58 -10.12
N ILE A 225 -4.32 9.77 -11.17
CA ILE A 225 -4.27 8.30 -11.04
C ILE A 225 -2.85 7.72 -11.04
N GLU A 226 -1.82 8.54 -11.30
CA GLU A 226 -0.43 8.06 -11.41
C GLU A 226 0.11 7.50 -10.09
N ASN A 227 -0.29 8.09 -8.95
CA ASN A 227 0.12 7.66 -7.62
C ASN A 227 -1.07 7.09 -6.84
N PRO A 228 -1.40 5.79 -6.99
CA PRO A 228 -2.63 5.23 -6.45
C PRO A 228 -2.69 5.09 -4.93
N PHE A 229 -1.60 5.39 -4.20
CA PHE A 229 -1.45 5.13 -2.77
C PHE A 229 -1.46 6.40 -1.90
N GLY A 230 -1.86 7.53 -2.47
CA GLY A 230 -1.92 8.80 -1.75
C GLY A 230 -3.10 8.91 -0.79
N SER A 231 -3.56 10.15 -0.61
CA SER A 231 -4.72 10.49 0.23
C SER A 231 -5.79 11.26 -0.55
N ASP A 232 -5.69 11.27 -1.88
CA ASP A 232 -6.64 11.94 -2.76
C ASP A 232 -7.93 11.13 -2.86
N LYS A 233 -9.01 11.77 -3.30
CA LYS A 233 -10.34 11.16 -3.33
C LYS A 233 -10.42 9.93 -4.25
N ASN A 234 -9.63 9.93 -5.31
CA ASN A 234 -9.61 8.87 -6.33
C ASN A 234 -8.50 7.84 -6.11
N ASP A 235 -7.72 7.95 -5.03
CA ASP A 235 -6.73 6.96 -4.64
C ASP A 235 -7.38 5.67 -4.13
N LEU A 236 -6.58 4.60 -4.05
CA LEU A 236 -7.05 3.33 -3.54
C LEU A 236 -7.41 3.45 -2.06
N PRO A 237 -8.55 2.89 -1.60
CA PRO A 237 -9.02 3.02 -0.23
C PRO A 237 -8.29 2.07 0.73
N ILE A 238 -6.96 2.20 0.86
CA ILE A 238 -6.10 1.30 1.68
C ILE A 238 -6.61 1.20 3.12
N SER A 239 -7.11 2.30 3.68
CA SER A 239 -7.71 2.31 5.03
C SER A 239 -8.85 1.32 5.16
N ALA A 240 -9.78 1.30 4.21
CA ALA A 240 -10.94 0.42 4.25
C ALA A 240 -10.52 -1.06 4.15
N TYR A 241 -9.51 -1.37 3.33
CA TYR A 241 -8.94 -2.71 3.26
C TYR A 241 -8.34 -3.15 4.61
N CYS A 242 -7.53 -2.30 5.25
CA CYS A 242 -6.96 -2.60 6.56
C CYS A 242 -8.03 -2.76 7.65
N ASP A 243 -9.08 -1.94 7.62
CA ASP A 243 -10.20 -2.03 8.56
C ASP A 243 -10.99 -3.34 8.36
N ASN A 244 -11.28 -3.73 7.11
CA ASN A 244 -11.94 -5.00 6.82
C ASN A 244 -11.13 -6.21 7.31
N LEU A 245 -9.81 -6.21 7.11
CA LEU A 245 -8.91 -7.26 7.62
C LEU A 245 -8.91 -7.31 9.15
N TYR A 246 -8.99 -6.16 9.82
CA TYR A 246 -9.07 -6.06 11.27
C TYR A 246 -10.37 -6.65 11.81
N GLU A 247 -11.51 -6.31 11.19
CA GLU A 247 -12.81 -6.87 11.58
C GLU A 247 -12.84 -8.39 11.35
N HIS A 248 -12.33 -8.87 10.21
CA HIS A 248 -12.23 -10.29 9.92
C HIS A 248 -11.37 -11.04 10.95
N LEU A 249 -10.20 -10.50 11.31
CA LEU A 249 -9.36 -11.09 12.37
C LEU A 249 -10.09 -11.12 13.71
N THR A 250 -10.75 -10.03 14.08
CA THR A 250 -11.46 -9.92 15.37
C THR A 250 -12.59 -10.95 15.45
N PHE A 251 -13.33 -11.14 14.36
CA PHE A 251 -14.36 -12.18 14.25
C PHE A 251 -13.79 -13.60 14.40
N VAL A 252 -12.64 -13.89 13.77
CA VAL A 252 -12.02 -15.21 13.90
C VAL A 252 -11.56 -15.47 15.33
N LEU A 253 -10.94 -14.49 15.97
CA LEU A 253 -10.43 -14.60 17.35
C LEU A 253 -11.55 -14.64 18.40
N SER A 254 -12.70 -14.01 18.16
CA SER A 254 -13.85 -14.08 19.08
C SER A 254 -14.46 -15.48 19.08
N ASN A 255 -14.63 -16.09 17.91
CA ASN A 255 -15.31 -17.38 17.76
C ASN A 255 -14.44 -18.56 18.22
N GLU A 256 -13.13 -18.36 18.30
CA GLU A 256 -12.22 -19.36 18.88
C GLU A 256 -12.48 -19.61 20.38
N LYS A 257 -13.01 -18.62 21.11
CA LYS A 257 -13.30 -18.77 22.54
C LYS A 257 -14.57 -19.59 22.83
N GLU A 258 -15.39 -19.85 21.81
CA GLU A 258 -16.67 -20.55 21.93
C GLU A 258 -16.60 -22.04 21.53
N LEU A 259 -15.47 -22.49 20.98
CA LEU A 259 -15.19 -23.88 20.56
C LEU A 259 -14.25 -24.59 21.54
#